data_AF-A0A2K8Z3C6-F1
#
_entry.id   AF-A0A2K8Z3C6-F1
#
_cell.length_a   1.000
_cell.length_b   1.000
_cell.length_c   1.000
_cell.angle_alpha   90.00
_cell.angle_beta   90.00
_cell.angle_gamma   90.00
#
_symmetry.space_group_name_H-M   'P 1'
#
loop_
_entity.id
_entity.type
_entity.pdbx_description
1 polymer ?
#
loop_
_entity_poly.entity_id
_entity_poly.type
_entity_poly.pdbx_seq_one_letter_code
_entity_poly.pdbx_strand_id
1 'polypeptide(L)'
;MQSGYDSNGSVEYVKKQPVWAFCLLSFLSFGLYTVYWFYKNWYFFRDLYEWDIYPIWRAIFDIFFVHTLLEQINDRAIEKGHPGISSNLWATGYVVVSLLARILDRTLPPSLAVLTVFLPPFLFLIPSVMQVNYLYEKARPNEYQPTFSSGEYIVLALGGTLMGFVLISALTAA
;
A
#
# COMPACT_ATOMS: atom_id res chain seq x y z
N MET A 1 -22.72 -28.37 -0.80
CA MET A 1 -21.37 -28.59 -0.23
C MET A 1 -21.22 -27.56 0.88
N GLN A 2 -21.09 -28.05 2.11
CA GLN A 2 -21.07 -27.22 3.32
C GLN A 2 -19.81 -26.36 3.33
N SER A 3 -20.03 -25.05 3.39
CA SER A 3 -19.04 -24.00 3.52
C SER A 3 -18.18 -24.26 4.76
N GLY A 4 -16.86 -24.36 4.57
CA GLY A 4 -15.86 -24.35 5.63
C GLY A 4 -15.66 -22.96 6.22
N TYR A 5 -16.74 -22.17 6.33
CA TYR A 5 -16.71 -20.89 7.04
C TYR A 5 -16.63 -21.16 8.55
N ASP A 6 -15.40 -21.22 9.03
CA ASP A 6 -15.11 -21.21 10.45
C ASP A 6 -15.43 -19.78 10.95
N SER A 7 -16.61 -19.61 11.55
CA SER A 7 -17.09 -18.33 12.10
C SER A 7 -16.23 -17.80 13.24
N ASN A 8 -15.27 -18.61 13.72
CA ASN A 8 -14.25 -18.28 14.72
C ASN A 8 -12.81 -18.30 14.18
N GLY A 9 -12.60 -18.56 12.88
CA GLY A 9 -11.30 -18.45 12.24
C GLY A 9 -10.99 -16.98 11.94
N SER A 10 -10.27 -16.32 12.82
CA SER A 10 -9.81 -14.95 12.64
C SER A 10 -8.93 -14.85 11.40
N VAL A 11 -9.52 -14.59 10.23
CA VAL A 11 -8.76 -14.03 9.10
C VAL A 11 -8.11 -12.79 9.67
N GLU A 12 -6.78 -12.84 9.83
CA GLU A 12 -6.00 -11.79 10.44
C GLU A 12 -6.15 -10.56 9.55
N TYR A 13 -7.13 -9.72 9.88
CA TYR A 13 -7.45 -8.54 9.12
C TYR A 13 -6.17 -7.70 9.03
N VAL A 14 -5.93 -7.09 7.86
CA VAL A 14 -4.74 -6.25 7.65
C VAL A 14 -4.67 -5.25 8.78
N LYS A 15 -3.67 -5.44 9.66
CA LYS A 15 -3.33 -4.58 10.79
C LYS A 15 -3.70 -3.13 10.45
N LYS A 16 -4.51 -2.47 11.30
CA LYS A 16 -4.83 -1.05 11.11
C LYS A 16 -3.54 -0.28 10.86
N GLN A 17 -3.47 0.38 9.71
CA GLN A 17 -2.29 1.10 9.27
C GLN A 17 -2.61 2.59 9.21
N PRO A 18 -2.22 3.40 10.21
CA PRO A 18 -2.47 4.83 10.15
C PRO A 18 -1.84 5.42 8.89
N VAL A 19 -2.56 6.34 8.24
CA VAL A 19 -2.19 6.89 6.93
C VAL A 19 -0.78 7.51 6.97
N TRP A 20 -0.44 8.22 8.05
CA TRP A 20 0.88 8.82 8.21
C TRP A 20 2.00 7.76 8.27
N ALA A 21 1.75 6.61 8.93
CA ALA A 21 2.72 5.53 9.03
C ALA A 21 2.87 4.81 7.69
N PHE A 22 1.76 4.58 6.98
CA PHE A 22 1.79 4.07 5.61
C PHE A 22 2.62 4.98 4.69
N CYS A 23 2.38 6.29 4.71
CA CYS A 23 3.14 7.24 3.90
C CYS A 23 4.62 7.25 4.27
N LEU A 24 4.94 7.28 5.56
CA LEU A 24 6.32 7.28 6.04
C LEU A 24 7.07 6.00 5.62
N LEU A 25 6.46 4.83 5.83
CA LEU A 25 7.05 3.54 5.46
C LEU A 25 7.18 3.41 3.93
N SER A 26 6.18 3.84 3.17
CA SER A 26 6.22 3.84 1.69
C SER A 26 7.32 4.75 1.16
N PHE A 27 7.50 5.91 1.79
CA PHE A 27 8.53 6.87 1.41
C PHE A 27 9.94 6.37 1.75
N LEU A 28 10.17 5.95 2.99
CA LEU A 28 11.50 5.49 3.45
C LEU A 28 11.93 4.18 2.80
N SER A 29 10.98 3.34 2.39
CA SER A 29 11.28 2.08 1.69
C SER A 29 11.41 2.23 0.17
N PHE A 30 11.36 3.46 -0.37
CA PHE A 30 11.36 3.73 -1.81
C PHE A 30 10.30 2.92 -2.57
N GLY A 31 9.11 2.76 -1.97
CA GLY A 31 7.99 2.03 -2.56
C GLY A 31 7.95 0.52 -2.29
N LEU A 32 8.98 -0.09 -1.69
CA LEU A 32 8.93 -1.52 -1.32
C LEU A 32 7.81 -1.82 -0.33
N TYR A 33 7.55 -0.91 0.61
CA TYR A 33 6.46 -1.05 1.55
C TYR A 33 5.09 -0.99 0.87
N THR A 34 4.97 -0.22 -0.23
CA THR A 34 3.76 -0.21 -1.05
C THR A 34 3.48 -1.60 -1.64
N VAL A 35 4.51 -2.28 -2.15
CA VAL A 35 4.40 -3.67 -2.65
C VAL A 35 4.00 -4.61 -1.52
N TYR A 36 4.60 -4.47 -0.33
CA TYR A 36 4.19 -5.25 0.84
C TYR A 36 2.71 -5.01 1.21
N TRP A 37 2.24 -3.76 1.16
CA TRP A 37 0.84 -3.43 1.39
C TRP A 37 -0.08 -4.10 0.35
N PHE A 38 0.27 -4.06 -0.94
CA PHE A 38 -0.46 -4.81 -1.96
C PHE A 38 -0.52 -6.31 -1.66
N TYR A 39 0.60 -6.91 -1.28
CA TYR A 39 0.68 -8.32 -0.92
C TYR A 39 -0.28 -8.66 0.23
N LYS A 40 -0.26 -7.88 1.32
CA LYS A 40 -1.14 -8.14 2.48
C LYS A 40 -2.61 -8.02 2.12
N ASN A 41 -2.99 -7.07 1.27
CA ASN A 41 -4.39 -6.94 0.84
C ASN A 41 -4.81 -8.07 -0.11
N TRP A 42 -3.97 -8.47 -1.06
CA TRP A 42 -4.25 -9.63 -1.91
C TRP A 42 -4.30 -10.93 -1.13
N TYR A 43 -3.44 -11.09 -0.12
CA TYR A 43 -3.46 -12.23 0.80
C TYR A 43 -4.78 -12.28 1.56
N PHE A 44 -5.24 -11.13 2.08
CA PHE A 44 -6.52 -11.02 2.76
C PHE A 44 -7.69 -11.46 1.85
N PHE A 45 -7.79 -10.94 0.63
CA PHE A 45 -8.87 -11.32 -0.28
C PHE A 45 -8.79 -12.76 -0.78
N ARG A 46 -7.57 -13.29 -0.94
CA ARG A 46 -7.35 -14.69 -1.27
C ARG A 46 -7.96 -15.60 -0.20
N ASP A 47 -7.63 -15.36 1.06
CA ASP A 47 -8.10 -16.18 2.18
C ASP A 47 -9.61 -15.99 2.41
N LEU A 48 -10.10 -14.77 2.19
CA LEU A 48 -11.50 -14.42 2.41
C LEU A 48 -12.47 -14.99 1.38
N TYR A 49 -12.03 -15.11 0.12
CA TYR A 49 -12.85 -15.63 -0.97
C TYR A 49 -12.39 -17.01 -1.47
N GLU A 50 -11.42 -17.63 -0.79
CA GLU A 50 -10.79 -18.91 -1.18
C GLU A 50 -10.33 -18.92 -2.64
N TRP A 51 -9.82 -17.77 -3.11
CA TRP A 51 -9.37 -17.65 -4.49
C TRP A 51 -8.04 -18.37 -4.70
N ASP A 52 -7.93 -19.13 -5.80
CA ASP A 52 -6.66 -19.70 -6.24
C ASP A 52 -5.83 -18.64 -6.97
N ILE A 53 -5.26 -17.71 -6.20
CA ILE A 53 -4.40 -16.63 -6.68
C ILE A 53 -3.07 -16.59 -5.94
N TYR A 54 -2.04 -16.11 -6.62
CA TYR A 54 -0.74 -15.83 -6.03
C TYR A 54 -0.61 -14.35 -5.62
N PRO A 55 -0.70 -14.00 -4.32
CA PRO A 55 -0.72 -12.61 -3.87
C PRO A 55 0.59 -11.87 -4.14
N ILE A 56 1.72 -12.57 -4.06
CA ILE A 56 3.06 -11.99 -4.24
C ILE A 56 3.21 -11.47 -5.67
N TRP A 57 2.85 -12.27 -6.68
CA TRP A 57 2.94 -11.85 -8.07
C TRP A 57 2.00 -10.69 -8.37
N ARG A 58 0.78 -10.69 -7.82
CA ARG A 58 -0.14 -9.56 -7.98
C ARG A 58 0.36 -8.27 -7.32
N ALA A 59 1.17 -8.38 -6.27
CA ALA A 59 1.80 -7.25 -5.62
C ALA A 59 3.01 -6.71 -6.39
N ILE A 60 3.86 -7.59 -6.93
CA ILE A 60 5.00 -7.18 -7.77
C ILE A 60 4.51 -6.54 -9.07
N PHE A 61 3.43 -7.07 -9.63
CA PHE A 61 2.75 -6.55 -10.82
C PHE A 61 1.58 -5.63 -10.46
N ASP A 62 1.76 -4.81 -9.43
CA ASP A 62 0.75 -3.88 -8.90
C ASP A 62 0.07 -3.02 -9.97
N ILE A 63 0.81 -2.52 -10.96
CA ILE A 63 0.29 -1.71 -12.07
C ILE A 63 -0.90 -2.38 -12.78
N PHE A 64 -0.88 -3.71 -12.95
CA PHE A 64 -1.95 -4.43 -13.64
C PHE A 64 -3.13 -4.75 -12.71
N PHE A 65 -2.85 -4.97 -11.42
CA PHE A 65 -3.81 -5.49 -10.46
C PHE A 65 -4.39 -4.42 -9.52
N VAL A 66 -3.86 -3.20 -9.54
CA VAL A 66 -4.29 -2.09 -8.68
C VAL A 66 -5.76 -1.76 -8.89
N HIS A 67 -6.25 -1.72 -10.13
CA HIS A 67 -7.66 -1.45 -10.43
C HIS A 67 -8.58 -2.46 -9.72
N THR A 68 -8.31 -3.74 -9.93
CA THR A 68 -9.09 -4.82 -9.31
C THR A 68 -8.99 -4.78 -7.79
N LEU A 69 -7.80 -4.51 -7.23
CA LEU A 69 -7.67 -4.48 -5.77
C LEU A 69 -8.48 -3.33 -5.15
N LEU A 70 -8.36 -2.12 -5.71
CA LEU A 70 -9.02 -0.94 -5.18
C LEU A 70 -10.54 -1.03 -5.33
N GLU A 71 -11.02 -1.68 -6.39
CA GLU A 71 -12.43 -2.02 -6.56
C GLU A 71 -12.90 -2.99 -5.46
N GLN A 72 -12.18 -4.09 -5.23
CA GLN A 72 -12.53 -5.07 -4.18
C GLN A 72 -12.54 -4.46 -2.78
N ILE A 73 -11.59 -3.57 -2.46
CA ILE A 73 -11.57 -2.82 -1.19
C ILE A 73 -12.81 -1.93 -1.08
N ASN A 74 -13.14 -1.22 -2.15
CA ASN A 74 -14.25 -0.28 -2.16
C ASN A 74 -15.61 -0.98 -2.05
N ASP A 75 -15.83 -2.05 -2.80
CA ASP A 75 -17.06 -2.82 -2.75
C ASP A 75 -17.29 -3.36 -1.34
N ARG A 76 -16.25 -3.95 -0.73
CA ARG A 76 -16.29 -4.42 0.65
C ARG A 76 -16.57 -3.29 1.64
N ALA A 77 -15.97 -2.11 1.45
CA ALA A 77 -16.20 -0.95 2.28
C ALA A 77 -17.65 -0.46 2.19
N ILE A 78 -18.22 -0.41 0.98
CA ILE A 78 -19.62 -0.06 0.73
C ILE A 78 -20.57 -1.05 1.41
N GLU A 79 -20.33 -2.35 1.27
CA GLU A 79 -21.10 -3.41 1.95
C GLU A 79 -21.14 -3.23 3.48
N LYS A 80 -20.09 -2.64 4.06
CA LYS A 80 -19.98 -2.37 5.51
C LYS A 80 -20.45 -0.98 5.92
N GLY A 81 -20.97 -0.19 4.99
CA GLY A 81 -21.59 1.12 5.24
C GLY A 81 -20.69 2.33 4.96
N HIS A 82 -19.59 2.16 4.24
CA HIS A 82 -18.79 3.29 3.75
C HIS A 82 -19.48 3.95 2.54
N PRO A 83 -19.39 5.28 2.35
CA PRO A 83 -19.99 5.96 1.19
C PRO A 83 -19.38 5.62 -0.18
N GLY A 84 -18.39 4.72 -0.24
CA GLY A 84 -17.61 4.43 -1.45
C GLY A 84 -16.66 5.55 -1.89
N ILE A 85 -15.77 5.21 -2.84
CA ILE A 85 -14.88 6.13 -3.55
C ILE A 85 -14.83 5.74 -5.03
N SER A 86 -14.34 6.65 -5.89
CA SER A 86 -14.06 6.32 -7.29
C SER A 86 -12.75 5.54 -7.43
N SER A 87 -12.78 4.23 -7.12
CA SER A 87 -11.60 3.36 -7.12
C SER A 87 -10.82 3.41 -8.44
N ASN A 88 -11.53 3.46 -9.56
CA ASN A 88 -10.90 3.53 -10.88
C ASN A 88 -10.11 4.82 -11.12
N LEU A 89 -10.59 5.96 -10.62
CA LEU A 89 -9.88 7.24 -10.75
C LEU A 89 -8.57 7.21 -9.95
N TRP A 90 -8.64 6.72 -8.71
CA TRP A 90 -7.46 6.59 -7.84
C TRP A 90 -6.45 5.57 -8.36
N ALA A 91 -6.92 4.42 -8.84
CA ALA A 91 -6.08 3.41 -9.49
C ALA A 91 -5.40 3.96 -10.75
N THR A 92 -6.12 4.68 -11.60
CA THR A 92 -5.56 5.31 -12.80
C THR A 92 -4.49 6.33 -12.44
N GLY A 93 -4.77 7.17 -11.43
CA GLY A 93 -3.79 8.15 -10.94
C GLY A 93 -2.51 7.49 -10.42
N TYR A 94 -2.64 6.40 -9.65
CA TYR A 94 -1.51 5.59 -9.20
C TYR A 94 -0.69 5.06 -10.39
N VAL A 95 -1.33 4.48 -11.40
CA VAL A 95 -0.66 3.92 -12.58
C VAL A 95 0.06 5.01 -13.38
N VAL A 96 -0.65 6.09 -13.71
CA VAL A 96 -0.12 7.21 -14.50
C VAL A 96 1.10 7.82 -13.81
N VAL A 97 0.99 8.09 -12.50
CA VAL A 97 2.09 8.69 -11.73
C VAL A 97 3.25 7.71 -11.55
N SER A 98 2.98 6.40 -11.36
CA SER A 98 4.02 5.38 -11.30
C SER A 98 4.81 5.28 -12.61
N LEU A 99 4.13 5.33 -13.75
CA LEU A 99 4.78 5.30 -15.06
C LEU A 99 5.53 6.60 -15.32
N LEU A 100 4.94 7.75 -15.02
CA LEU A 100 5.58 9.05 -15.20
C LEU A 100 6.85 9.16 -14.36
N ALA A 101 6.80 8.77 -13.08
CA ALA A 101 7.97 8.77 -12.20
C ALA A 101 9.10 7.89 -12.77
N ARG A 102 8.79 6.68 -13.26
CA ARG A 102 9.78 5.77 -13.87
C ARG A 102 10.36 6.30 -15.17
N ILE A 103 9.57 7.02 -15.97
CA ILE A 103 10.05 7.65 -17.21
C ILE A 103 10.98 8.81 -16.86
N LEU A 104 10.55 9.71 -15.96
CA LEU A 104 11.35 10.86 -15.54
C LEU A 104 12.67 10.44 -14.91
N ASP A 105 12.67 9.39 -14.08
CA ASP A 105 13.87 8.86 -13.45
C ASP A 105 14.89 8.33 -14.48
N ARG A 106 14.41 7.85 -15.64
CA ARG A 106 15.27 7.39 -16.74
C ARG A 106 15.70 8.48 -17.70
N THR A 107 14.93 9.54 -17.87
CA THR A 107 15.21 10.59 -18.85
C THR A 107 15.95 11.79 -18.26
N LEU A 108 15.76 12.09 -16.97
CA LEU A 108 16.37 13.24 -16.32
C LEU A 108 17.83 12.96 -15.94
N PRO A 109 18.70 13.99 -15.96
CA PRO A 109 20.04 13.86 -15.41
C PRO A 109 19.98 13.63 -13.89
N PRO A 110 20.99 12.99 -13.28
CA PRO A 110 20.98 12.64 -11.85
C PRO A 110 20.68 13.80 -10.89
N SER A 111 21.12 15.02 -11.22
CA SER A 111 20.84 16.23 -10.44
C SER A 111 19.36 16.62 -10.41
N LEU A 112 18.61 16.31 -11.47
CA LEU A 112 17.17 16.57 -11.58
C LEU A 112 16.33 15.33 -11.24
N ALA A 113 16.90 14.13 -11.23
CA ALA A 113 16.21 12.89 -10.88
C ALA A 113 15.64 12.93 -9.44
N VAL A 114 16.25 13.69 -8.53
CA VAL A 114 15.73 13.92 -7.16
C VAL A 114 14.31 14.51 -7.17
N LEU A 115 13.90 15.19 -8.25
CA LEU A 115 12.53 15.71 -8.38
C LEU A 115 11.47 14.59 -8.38
N THR A 116 11.82 13.36 -8.78
CA THR A 116 10.88 12.23 -8.80
C THR A 116 10.46 11.78 -7.40
N VAL A 117 11.28 12.07 -6.38
CA VAL A 117 10.97 11.84 -4.95
C VAL A 117 9.76 12.66 -4.50
N PHE A 118 9.52 13.81 -5.12
CA PHE A 118 8.35 14.67 -4.86
C PHE A 118 7.09 14.22 -5.61
N LEU A 119 7.18 13.17 -6.43
CA LEU A 119 6.05 12.59 -7.15
C LEU A 119 5.73 11.15 -6.69
N PRO A 120 5.47 10.91 -5.39
CA PRO A 120 5.23 9.57 -4.87
C PRO A 120 3.88 8.99 -5.33
N PRO A 121 3.85 7.86 -6.06
CA PRO A 121 2.60 7.28 -6.55
C PRO A 121 1.69 6.77 -5.42
N PHE A 122 2.26 6.39 -4.27
CA PHE A 122 1.51 5.84 -3.13
C PHE A 122 0.48 6.81 -2.54
N LEU A 123 0.57 8.12 -2.82
CA LEU A 123 -0.44 9.08 -2.39
C LEU A 123 -1.83 8.77 -2.95
N PHE A 124 -1.91 8.20 -4.14
CA PHE A 124 -3.17 7.78 -4.76
C PHE A 124 -3.82 6.57 -4.07
N LEU A 125 -3.08 5.88 -3.19
CA LEU A 125 -3.59 4.76 -2.41
C LEU A 125 -4.19 5.21 -1.06
N ILE A 126 -4.00 6.47 -0.65
CA ILE A 126 -4.47 7.00 0.64
C ILE A 126 -5.98 6.73 0.87
N PRO A 127 -6.88 7.02 -0.08
CA PRO A 127 -8.31 6.77 0.12
C PRO A 127 -8.61 5.29 0.38
N SER A 128 -7.92 4.38 -0.31
CA SER A 128 -8.09 2.94 -0.12
C SER A 128 -7.47 2.46 1.19
N VAL A 129 -6.36 3.03 1.64
CA VAL A 129 -5.81 2.79 2.99
C VAL A 129 -6.84 3.20 4.06
N MET A 130 -7.52 4.33 3.87
CA MET A 130 -8.60 4.75 4.77
C MET A 130 -9.79 3.77 4.76
N GLN A 131 -10.17 3.23 3.60
CA GLN A 131 -11.22 2.21 3.49
C GLN A 131 -10.84 0.91 4.19
N VAL A 132 -9.59 0.44 4.04
CA VAL A 132 -9.09 -0.75 4.75
C VAL A 132 -9.11 -0.52 6.26
N ASN A 133 -8.71 0.67 6.72
CA ASN A 133 -8.77 1.04 8.13
C ASN A 133 -10.22 1.09 8.66
N TYR A 134 -11.15 1.62 7.87
CA TYR A 134 -12.57 1.62 8.21
C TYR A 134 -13.11 0.19 8.39
N LEU A 135 -12.75 -0.71 7.47
CA LEU A 135 -13.12 -2.11 7.56
C LEU A 135 -12.51 -2.81 8.78
N TYR A 136 -11.26 -2.50 9.13
CA TYR A 136 -10.61 -3.00 10.35
C TYR A 136 -11.38 -2.55 11.60
N GLU A 137 -11.68 -1.26 11.72
CA GLU A 137 -12.39 -0.70 12.87
C GLU A 137 -13.79 -1.30 13.03
N LYS A 138 -14.49 -1.54 11.91
CA LYS A 138 -15.78 -2.24 11.89
C LYS A 138 -15.66 -3.69 12.35
N ALA A 139 -14.60 -4.38 11.96
CA ALA A 139 -14.36 -5.77 12.35
C ALA A 139 -13.92 -5.90 13.82
N ARG A 140 -13.21 -4.90 14.35
CA ARG A 140 -12.60 -4.91 15.69
C ARG A 140 -12.73 -3.55 16.40
N PRO A 141 -13.95 -3.17 16.84
CA PRO A 141 -14.22 -1.83 17.39
C PRO A 141 -13.50 -1.53 18.71
N ASN A 142 -13.14 -2.56 19.47
CA ASN A 142 -12.57 -2.43 20.82
C ASN A 142 -11.09 -2.83 20.91
N GLU A 143 -10.43 -3.10 19.78
CA GLU A 143 -9.02 -3.50 19.80
C GLU A 143 -8.11 -2.26 19.75
N TYR A 144 -7.11 -2.23 20.63
CA TYR A 144 -6.13 -1.16 20.68
C TYR A 144 -5.29 -1.13 19.39
N GLN A 145 -4.87 0.07 18.97
CA GLN A 145 -4.09 0.22 17.76
C GLN A 145 -2.76 -0.55 17.87
N PRO A 146 -2.47 -1.49 16.97
CA PRO A 146 -1.26 -2.29 17.04
C PRO A 146 -0.03 -1.40 16.81
N THR A 147 0.94 -1.46 17.74
CA THR A 147 2.23 -0.78 17.62
C THR A 147 2.99 -1.26 16.38
N PHE A 148 3.99 -0.49 15.93
CA PHE A 148 4.81 -0.88 14.79
C PHE A 148 5.31 -2.33 14.92
N SER A 149 5.14 -3.10 13.85
CA SER A 149 5.68 -4.45 13.74
C SER A 149 7.21 -4.36 13.71
N SER A 150 7.90 -5.40 14.18
CA SER A 150 9.36 -5.51 14.10
C SER A 150 9.88 -5.27 12.67
N GLY A 151 9.14 -5.70 11.64
CA GLY A 151 9.49 -5.43 10.24
C GLY A 151 9.39 -3.94 9.86
N GLU A 152 8.43 -3.21 10.42
CA GLU A 152 8.27 -1.77 10.17
C GLU A 152 9.43 -0.98 10.79
N TYR A 153 9.90 -1.37 11.98
CA TYR A 153 11.12 -0.79 12.57
C TYR A 153 12.36 -1.02 11.71
N ILE A 154 12.52 -2.22 11.12
CA ILE A 154 13.62 -2.51 10.21
C ILE A 154 13.57 -1.60 8.98
N VAL A 155 12.37 -1.42 8.40
CA VAL A 155 12.17 -0.51 7.26
C VAL A 155 12.50 0.93 7.63
N LEU A 156 12.08 1.40 8.81
CA LEU A 156 12.39 2.75 9.28
C LEU A 156 13.91 2.96 9.45
N ALA A 157 14.60 1.99 10.07
CA ALA A 157 16.04 2.08 10.29
C ALA A 157 16.83 2.08 8.97
N LEU A 158 16.60 1.07 8.11
CA LEU A 158 17.32 0.92 6.85
C LEU A 158 16.97 2.04 5.85
N GLY A 159 15.69 2.36 5.72
CA GLY A 159 15.20 3.40 4.82
C GLY A 159 15.70 4.79 5.23
N GLY A 160 15.71 5.08 6.53
CA GLY A 160 16.28 6.31 7.07
C GLY A 160 17.77 6.46 6.77
N THR A 161 18.55 5.39 6.95
CA THR A 161 19.99 5.39 6.63
C THR A 161 20.24 5.62 5.14
N LEU A 162 19.51 4.92 4.26
CA LEU A 162 19.64 5.07 2.81
C LEU A 162 19.26 6.48 2.34
N MET A 163 18.16 7.03 2.86
CA MET A 163 17.75 8.39 2.53
C MET A 163 18.81 9.42 2.97
N GLY A 164 19.45 9.21 4.13
CA GLY A 164 20.58 10.03 4.57
C GLY A 164 21.74 10.03 3.56
N PHE A 165 22.12 8.87 3.04
CA PHE A 165 23.14 8.78 2.00
C PHE A 165 22.74 9.48 0.71
N VAL A 166 21.48 9.35 0.28
CA VAL A 166 20.97 10.03 -0.92
C VAL A 166 21.05 11.55 -0.75
N LEU A 167 20.63 12.10 0.40
CA LEU A 167 20.71 13.53 0.67
C LEU A 167 22.14 14.04 0.70
N ILE A 168 23.07 13.31 1.34
CA ILE A 168 24.50 13.67 1.34
C ILE A 168 25.05 13.67 -0.08
N SER A 169 24.74 12.64 -0.88
CA SER A 169 25.23 12.55 -2.26
C SER A 169 24.72 13.71 -3.12
N ALA A 170 23.44 14.09 -2.96
CA ALA A 170 22.84 15.22 -3.66
C ALA A 170 23.49 16.55 -3.27
N LEU A 171 23.82 16.74 -1.99
CA LEU A 171 24.50 17.94 -1.50
C LEU A 171 25.95 18.04 -1.99
N THR A 172 26.66 16.90 -2.10
CA THR A 172 28.05 16.89 -2.59
C THR A 172 28.16 16.99 -4.11
N ALA A 173 27.07 16.73 -4.83
CA ALA A 173 27.00 16.84 -6.29
C ALA A 173 26.50 18.21 -6.79
N ALA A 174 26.11 19.10 -5.88
CA ALA A 174 25.73 20.49 -6.13
C ALA A 174 26.89 21.45 -5.84
#